data_AF-X5Q9W4-F1
#
_entry.id   AF-X5Q9W4-F1
#
_cell.length_a   1.000
_cell.length_b   1.000
_cell.length_c   1.000
_cell.angle_alpha   90.00
_cell.angle_beta   90.00
_cell.angle_gamma   90.00
#
_symmetry.space_group_name_H-M   'P 1'
#
loop_
_entity.id
_entity.type
_entity.pdbx_description
1 polymer ?
#
loop_
_entity_poly.entity_id
_entity_poly.type
_entity_poly.pdbx_seq_one_letter_code
_entity_poly.pdbx_strand_id
1 'polypeptide(L)'
;MEATHLLDEFGRNRMGLWLPKMFEDARKANARPIPLVKINDLLKDDLTAYKAAIDTLATLKFGIVFSSGDLADNELLKQVLGAIDKLGLDPKDCLVIADFSDSDFSNAEYVAPVITGVLDTLQSSALWQQIVFQGTNFPEKNPAAPGSRAIVPRNEWIAWKRAIRFDPQTADYMIFGDYAADCAKMVFTTGGGAPAIRHYRYATPDAWLVQRGTDHGTHTAIMRAVCKEILASGEFAGRTFSSADEYIFRTANNAGGPGGAKEWRAINTTHHITRVVADIGTIRGVQFKRSVVEPLGDQMLLFV
;
A
#
# COMPACT_ATOMS: atom_id res chain seq x y z
N MET A 1 9.78 2.92 -7.30
CA MET A 1 10.06 4.30 -7.73
C MET A 1 9.00 4.62 -8.78
N GLU A 2 8.13 5.60 -8.52
CA GLU A 2 7.13 6.02 -9.51
C GLU A 2 7.83 6.88 -10.56
N ALA A 3 8.06 6.32 -11.74
CA ALA A 3 8.79 7.00 -12.82
C ALA A 3 7.92 8.03 -13.56
N THR A 4 6.63 8.15 -13.25
CA THR A 4 5.73 9.11 -13.91
C THR A 4 6.22 10.55 -13.74
N HIS A 5 6.72 10.91 -12.56
CA HIS A 5 7.33 12.23 -12.35
C HIS A 5 8.70 12.39 -13.04
N LEU A 6 9.42 11.28 -13.26
CA LEU A 6 10.66 11.29 -14.04
C LEU A 6 10.39 11.40 -15.55
N LEU A 7 9.23 10.96 -16.04
CA LEU A 7 8.84 11.14 -17.44
C LEU A 7 8.76 12.63 -17.81
N ASP A 8 8.23 13.45 -16.89
CA ASP A 8 8.15 14.90 -17.07
C ASP A 8 9.53 15.57 -17.01
N GLU A 9 10.42 15.11 -16.12
CA GLU A 9 11.77 15.68 -15.92
C GLU A 9 12.76 15.27 -17.02
N PHE A 10 12.80 13.98 -17.37
CA PHE A 10 13.77 13.42 -18.33
C PHE A 10 13.22 13.39 -19.77
N GLY A 11 11.92 13.61 -19.94
CA GLY A 11 11.26 13.70 -21.24
C GLY A 11 10.87 12.32 -21.79
N ARG A 12 9.57 12.18 -22.08
CA ARG A 12 8.94 10.96 -22.60
C ARG A 12 9.51 10.51 -23.96
N ASN A 13 9.87 11.45 -24.82
CA ASN A 13 10.51 11.18 -26.12
C ASN A 13 11.95 10.64 -26.00
N ARG A 14 12.56 10.68 -24.80
CA ARG A 14 13.92 10.19 -24.52
C ARG A 14 13.92 8.94 -23.65
N MET A 15 12.77 8.31 -23.43
CA MET A 15 12.61 7.17 -22.53
C MET A 15 13.59 6.02 -22.81
N GLY A 16 13.88 5.74 -24.08
CA GLY A 16 14.86 4.73 -24.47
C GLY A 16 16.29 4.98 -23.97
N LEU A 17 16.65 6.21 -23.62
CA LEU A 17 17.99 6.58 -23.15
C LEU A 17 18.18 6.37 -21.64
N TRP A 18 17.11 6.50 -20.85
CA TRP A 18 17.20 6.53 -19.40
C TRP A 18 16.43 5.41 -18.70
N LEU A 19 15.30 4.96 -19.25
CA LEU A 19 14.47 3.95 -18.61
C LEU A 19 15.22 2.61 -18.47
N PRO A 20 15.83 2.03 -19.51
CA PRO A 20 16.57 0.77 -19.36
C PRO A 20 17.71 0.88 -18.35
N LYS A 21 18.47 1.99 -18.40
CA LYS A 21 19.57 2.26 -17.49
C LYS A 21 19.13 2.32 -16.03
N MET A 22 17.97 2.93 -15.74
CA MET A 22 17.40 2.96 -14.40
C MET A 22 17.12 1.54 -13.86
N PHE A 23 16.57 0.66 -14.70
CA PHE A 23 16.33 -0.74 -14.32
C PHE A 23 17.63 -1.54 -14.15
N GLU A 24 18.62 -1.31 -15.02
CA GLU A 24 19.95 -1.91 -14.88
C GLU A 24 20.64 -1.52 -13.58
N ASP A 25 20.61 -0.24 -13.22
CA ASP A 25 21.26 0.25 -12.00
C ASP A 25 20.56 -0.29 -10.74
N ALA A 26 19.22 -0.41 -10.77
CA ALA A 26 18.49 -1.09 -9.72
C ALA A 26 18.88 -2.58 -9.60
N ARG A 27 19.04 -3.30 -10.72
CA ARG A 27 19.53 -4.69 -10.69
C ARG A 27 20.96 -4.80 -10.15
N LYS A 28 21.87 -3.89 -10.52
CA LYS A 28 23.24 -3.81 -9.96
C LYS A 28 23.25 -3.58 -8.45
N ALA A 29 22.23 -2.89 -7.93
CA ALA A 29 22.00 -2.73 -6.50
C ALA A 29 21.30 -3.94 -5.85
N ASN A 30 21.25 -5.09 -6.52
CA ASN A 30 20.57 -6.33 -6.10
C ASN A 30 19.06 -6.19 -5.90
N ALA A 31 18.41 -5.19 -6.50
CA ALA A 31 16.95 -5.13 -6.57
C ALA A 31 16.42 -6.03 -7.70
N ARG A 32 15.13 -6.38 -7.63
CA ARG A 32 14.40 -7.10 -8.67
C ARG A 32 13.28 -6.22 -9.24
N PRO A 33 13.62 -5.15 -9.97
CA PRO A 33 12.64 -4.20 -10.46
C PRO A 33 11.79 -4.82 -11.59
N ILE A 34 10.47 -4.62 -11.54
CA ILE A 34 9.53 -5.01 -12.58
C ILE A 34 8.94 -3.72 -13.18
N PRO A 35 9.01 -3.51 -14.50
CA PRO A 35 8.37 -2.36 -15.13
C PRO A 35 6.86 -2.45 -14.97
N LEU A 36 6.25 -1.36 -14.51
CA LEU A 36 4.81 -1.23 -14.29
C LEU A 36 4.31 0.00 -15.05
N VAL A 37 3.33 -0.18 -15.93
CA VAL A 37 2.89 0.87 -16.86
C VAL A 37 1.36 0.98 -16.86
N LYS A 38 0.84 2.20 -16.80
CA LYS A 38 -0.60 2.46 -16.98
C LYS A 38 -1.00 2.23 -18.43
N ILE A 39 -2.19 1.70 -18.68
CA ILE A 39 -2.59 1.33 -20.06
C ILE A 39 -2.53 2.51 -21.04
N ASN A 40 -2.89 3.73 -20.62
CA ASN A 40 -2.83 4.91 -21.47
C ASN A 40 -1.41 5.23 -21.91
N ASP A 41 -0.43 4.93 -21.06
CA ASP A 41 0.99 5.10 -21.39
C ASP A 41 1.48 3.97 -22.28
N LEU A 42 1.10 2.72 -21.97
CA LEU A 42 1.43 1.54 -22.76
C LEU A 42 0.99 1.66 -24.21
N LEU A 43 -0.22 2.18 -24.45
CA LEU A 43 -0.80 2.30 -25.80
C LEU A 43 -0.29 3.53 -26.57
N LYS A 44 0.23 4.55 -25.87
CA LYS A 44 0.71 5.80 -26.48
C LYS A 44 2.21 5.78 -26.79
N ASP A 45 3.00 5.07 -25.98
CA ASP A 45 4.45 5.19 -26.00
C ASP A 45 5.16 4.24 -26.94
N ASP A 46 6.44 4.53 -27.17
CA ASP A 46 7.36 3.60 -27.81
C ASP A 46 7.64 2.41 -26.90
N LEU A 47 7.06 1.27 -27.29
CA LEU A 47 7.23 -0.02 -26.63
C LEU A 47 8.70 -0.48 -26.59
N THR A 48 9.58 0.02 -27.45
CA THR A 48 11.00 -0.35 -27.49
C THR A 48 11.70 -0.03 -26.17
N ALA A 49 11.38 1.12 -25.56
CA ALA A 49 11.99 1.51 -24.29
C ALA A 49 11.51 0.61 -23.13
N TYR A 50 10.23 0.23 -23.12
CA TYR A 50 9.70 -0.74 -22.17
C TYR A 50 10.34 -2.11 -22.37
N LYS A 51 10.45 -2.57 -23.62
CA LYS A 51 11.07 -3.84 -23.97
C LYS A 51 12.51 -3.94 -23.47
N ALA A 52 13.29 -2.87 -23.62
CA ALA A 52 14.67 -2.81 -23.13
C ALA A 52 14.79 -2.76 -21.60
N ALA A 53 13.73 -2.35 -20.89
CA ALA A 53 13.70 -2.33 -19.43
C ALA A 53 13.32 -3.69 -18.80
N ILE A 54 12.76 -4.62 -19.57
CA ILE A 54 12.30 -5.93 -19.09
C ILE A 54 13.48 -6.86 -18.76
N ASP A 55 13.38 -7.56 -17.63
CA ASP A 55 14.27 -8.68 -17.31
C ASP A 55 13.72 -9.95 -17.95
N THR A 56 14.35 -10.44 -19.01
CA THR A 56 13.85 -11.63 -19.74
C THR A 56 14.09 -12.94 -18.99
N LEU A 57 14.95 -12.93 -17.97
CA LEU A 57 15.23 -14.10 -17.12
C LEU A 57 14.31 -14.18 -15.90
N ALA A 58 13.59 -13.09 -15.58
CA ALA A 58 12.64 -13.07 -14.49
C ALA A 58 11.38 -13.88 -14.83
N THR A 59 10.77 -14.48 -13.81
CA THR A 59 9.48 -15.15 -13.94
C THR A 59 8.34 -14.17 -14.14
N LEU A 60 8.41 -13.02 -13.47
CA LEU A 60 7.46 -11.91 -13.59
C LEU A 60 8.19 -10.75 -14.25
N LYS A 61 7.77 -10.42 -15.47
CA LYS A 61 8.55 -9.61 -16.40
C LYS A 61 8.01 -8.20 -16.56
N PHE A 62 6.70 -8.03 -16.42
CA PHE A 62 6.03 -6.76 -16.70
C PHE A 62 4.74 -6.61 -15.91
N GLY A 63 4.33 -5.38 -15.67
CA GLY A 63 3.07 -5.06 -15.01
C GLY A 63 2.26 -4.03 -15.77
N ILE A 64 0.96 -4.22 -15.76
CA ILE A 64 -0.01 -3.33 -16.39
C ILE A 64 -0.98 -2.81 -15.33
N VAL A 65 -1.23 -1.51 -15.32
CA VAL A 65 -2.21 -0.88 -14.42
C VAL A 65 -3.41 -0.42 -15.21
N PHE A 66 -4.56 -1.00 -14.91
CA PHE A 66 -5.87 -0.57 -15.37
C PHE A 66 -6.54 0.21 -14.26
N SER A 67 -7.19 1.34 -14.57
CA SER A 67 -8.19 1.88 -13.65
C SER A 67 -9.43 0.98 -13.62
N SER A 68 -10.21 1.10 -12.56
CA SER A 68 -11.49 0.40 -12.43
C SER A 68 -12.43 0.66 -13.62
N GLY A 69 -12.42 1.89 -14.17
CA GLY A 69 -13.20 2.28 -15.35
C GLY A 69 -12.72 1.65 -16.66
N ASP A 70 -11.41 1.46 -16.82
CA ASP A 70 -10.82 0.89 -18.03
C ASP A 70 -11.25 -0.56 -18.28
N LEU A 71 -11.52 -1.30 -17.19
CA LEU A 71 -11.87 -2.72 -17.23
C LEU A 71 -13.30 -2.99 -17.71
N ALA A 72 -14.10 -1.94 -17.91
CA ALA A 72 -15.40 -2.03 -18.58
C ALA A 72 -15.29 -2.00 -20.12
N ASP A 73 -14.13 -1.65 -20.68
CA ASP A 73 -13.90 -1.56 -22.12
C ASP A 73 -13.16 -2.79 -22.65
N ASN A 74 -13.93 -3.71 -23.25
CA ASN A 74 -13.39 -4.93 -23.85
C ASN A 74 -12.47 -4.68 -25.05
N GLU A 75 -12.63 -3.56 -25.76
CA GLU A 75 -11.75 -3.24 -26.90
C GLU A 75 -10.40 -2.73 -26.39
N LEU A 76 -10.42 -1.94 -25.32
CA LEU A 76 -9.21 -1.50 -24.63
C LEU A 76 -8.39 -2.68 -24.09
N LEU A 77 -9.04 -3.70 -23.51
CA LEU A 77 -8.39 -4.93 -23.08
C LEU A 77 -7.69 -5.66 -24.24
N LYS A 78 -8.34 -5.77 -25.41
CA LYS A 78 -7.72 -6.39 -26.60
C LYS A 78 -6.51 -5.59 -27.08
N GLN A 79 -6.59 -4.26 -27.07
CA GLN A 79 -5.46 -3.40 -27.45
C GLN A 79 -4.26 -3.62 -26.52
N VAL A 80 -4.49 -3.73 -25.21
CA VAL A 80 -3.44 -4.03 -24.23
C VAL A 80 -2.82 -5.40 -24.48
N LEU A 81 -3.62 -6.44 -24.73
CA LEU A 81 -3.09 -7.76 -25.07
C LEU A 81 -2.24 -7.73 -26.35
N GLY A 82 -2.66 -6.96 -27.36
CA GLY A 82 -1.86 -6.73 -28.57
C GLY A 82 -0.56 -5.96 -28.31
N ALA A 83 -0.53 -5.06 -27.32
CA ALA A 83 0.70 -4.37 -26.91
C ALA A 83 1.66 -5.31 -26.17
N ILE A 84 1.13 -6.22 -25.33
CA ILE A 84 1.91 -7.26 -24.64
C ILE A 84 2.57 -8.19 -25.66
N ASP A 85 1.84 -8.63 -26.68
CA ASP A 85 2.38 -9.46 -27.76
C ASP A 85 3.51 -8.73 -28.53
N LYS A 86 3.35 -7.44 -28.85
CA LYS A 86 4.40 -6.61 -29.47
C LYS A 86 5.66 -6.46 -28.60
N LEU A 87 5.51 -6.49 -27.28
CA LEU A 87 6.65 -6.54 -26.35
C LEU A 87 7.37 -7.89 -26.39
N GLY A 88 6.76 -8.93 -26.97
CA GLY A 88 7.26 -10.30 -27.00
C GLY A 88 6.99 -11.03 -25.69
N LEU A 89 5.91 -10.69 -25.01
CA LEU A 89 5.49 -11.27 -23.74
C LEU A 89 4.20 -12.08 -23.89
N ASP A 90 4.01 -13.01 -22.97
CA ASP A 90 2.75 -13.73 -22.77
C ASP A 90 2.09 -13.16 -21.49
N PRO A 91 0.75 -13.01 -21.43
CA PRO A 91 0.06 -12.61 -20.20
C PRO A 91 0.48 -13.39 -18.94
N LYS A 92 0.91 -14.65 -19.06
CA LYS A 92 1.41 -15.46 -17.92
C LYS A 92 2.75 -15.00 -17.34
N ASP A 93 3.44 -14.11 -18.04
CA ASP A 93 4.67 -13.45 -17.59
C ASP A 93 4.39 -12.07 -16.98
N CYS A 94 3.12 -11.66 -16.92
CA CYS A 94 2.69 -10.32 -16.55
C CYS A 94 1.81 -10.31 -15.29
N LEU A 95 1.97 -9.26 -14.49
CA LEU A 95 1.01 -8.90 -13.45
C LEU A 95 0.04 -7.84 -13.96
N VAL A 96 -1.20 -7.86 -13.46
CA VAL A 96 -2.17 -6.80 -13.68
C VAL A 96 -2.58 -6.19 -12.36
N ILE A 97 -2.59 -4.87 -12.28
CA ILE A 97 -3.19 -4.11 -11.19
C ILE A 97 -4.54 -3.57 -11.68
N ALA A 98 -5.61 -3.95 -10.99
CA ALA A 98 -6.89 -3.28 -11.07
C ALA A 98 -6.93 -2.17 -10.00
N ASP A 99 -6.71 -0.93 -10.45
CA ASP A 99 -6.57 0.24 -9.61
C ASP A 99 -7.93 0.95 -9.42
N PHE A 100 -8.44 0.88 -8.19
CA PHE A 100 -9.67 1.50 -7.72
C PHE A 100 -9.38 2.82 -6.97
N SER A 101 -8.23 3.45 -7.21
CA SER A 101 -7.85 4.71 -6.54
C SER A 101 -8.82 5.86 -6.75
N ASP A 102 -9.66 5.80 -7.79
CA ASP A 102 -10.72 6.75 -8.11
C ASP A 102 -12.12 6.31 -7.66
N SER A 103 -12.24 5.12 -7.05
CA SER A 103 -13.51 4.56 -6.63
C SER A 103 -14.00 5.12 -5.29
N ASP A 104 -15.32 5.22 -5.15
CA ASP A 104 -15.95 5.57 -3.88
C ASP A 104 -16.11 4.33 -2.99
N PHE A 105 -15.28 4.24 -1.95
CA PHE A 105 -15.35 3.20 -0.93
C PHE A 105 -16.28 3.55 0.24
N SER A 106 -17.19 4.52 0.11
CA SER A 106 -18.16 4.89 1.15
C SER A 106 -18.97 3.69 1.67
N ASN A 107 -19.27 2.71 0.81
CA ASN A 107 -19.95 1.47 1.19
C ASN A 107 -19.32 0.24 0.54
N ALA A 108 -18.66 -0.58 1.36
CA ALA A 108 -18.03 -1.82 0.93
C ALA A 108 -18.98 -2.86 0.33
N GLU A 109 -20.29 -2.85 0.66
CA GLU A 109 -21.28 -3.77 0.07
C GLU A 109 -21.56 -3.47 -1.41
N TYR A 110 -21.45 -2.20 -1.82
CA TYR A 110 -21.67 -1.81 -3.21
C TYR A 110 -20.42 -2.02 -4.06
N VAL A 111 -19.23 -1.90 -3.47
CA VAL A 111 -17.97 -2.04 -4.21
C VAL A 111 -17.55 -3.51 -4.38
N ALA A 112 -17.88 -4.40 -3.43
CA ALA A 112 -17.48 -5.81 -3.51
C ALA A 112 -17.96 -6.53 -4.80
N PRO A 113 -19.21 -6.35 -5.28
CA PRO A 113 -19.64 -6.92 -6.56
C PRO A 113 -18.86 -6.37 -7.77
N VAL A 114 -18.45 -5.10 -7.73
CA VAL A 114 -17.64 -4.47 -8.80
C VAL A 114 -16.25 -5.09 -8.84
N ILE A 115 -15.62 -5.27 -7.69
CA ILE A 115 -14.32 -5.97 -7.58
C ILE A 115 -14.44 -7.40 -8.14
N THR A 116 -15.53 -8.10 -7.84
CA THR A 116 -15.80 -9.46 -8.35
C THR A 116 -15.91 -9.46 -9.88
N GLY A 117 -16.71 -8.57 -10.46
CA GLY A 117 -16.86 -8.48 -11.91
C GLY A 117 -15.56 -8.12 -12.63
N VAL A 118 -14.74 -7.25 -12.03
CA VAL A 118 -13.41 -6.92 -12.55
C VAL A 118 -12.49 -8.15 -12.54
N LEU A 119 -12.50 -8.93 -11.46
CA LEU A 119 -11.72 -10.16 -11.39
C LEU A 119 -12.15 -11.15 -12.48
N ASP A 120 -13.46 -11.35 -12.66
CA ASP A 120 -14.01 -12.24 -13.70
C ASP A 120 -13.60 -11.79 -15.11
N THR A 121 -13.67 -10.49 -15.40
CA THR A 121 -13.20 -9.92 -16.67
C THR A 121 -11.71 -10.18 -16.89
N LEU A 122 -10.87 -9.93 -15.88
CA LEU A 122 -9.44 -10.15 -16.01
C LEU A 122 -9.10 -11.64 -16.21
N GLN A 123 -9.70 -12.53 -15.43
CA GLN A 123 -9.49 -13.98 -15.55
C GLN A 123 -9.97 -14.55 -16.89
N SER A 124 -11.08 -14.04 -17.43
CA SER A 124 -11.59 -14.47 -18.74
C SER A 124 -10.82 -13.88 -19.92
N SER A 125 -10.16 -12.73 -19.73
CA SER A 125 -9.40 -12.06 -20.79
C SER A 125 -8.07 -12.77 -21.14
N ALA A 126 -7.35 -13.27 -20.13
CA ALA A 126 -6.07 -13.93 -20.32
C ALA A 126 -5.60 -14.68 -19.05
N LEU A 127 -4.60 -15.54 -19.22
CA LEU A 127 -3.93 -16.23 -18.12
C LEU A 127 -2.85 -15.33 -17.51
N TRP A 128 -3.25 -14.34 -16.72
CA TRP A 128 -2.33 -13.46 -16.00
C TRP A 128 -1.52 -14.22 -14.95
N GLN A 129 -0.26 -13.83 -14.76
CA GLN A 129 0.55 -14.41 -13.68
C GLN A 129 -0.03 -14.10 -12.31
N GLN A 130 -0.44 -12.84 -12.13
CA GLN A 130 -1.02 -12.32 -10.90
C GLN A 130 -2.00 -11.20 -11.24
N ILE A 131 -3.13 -11.16 -10.53
CA ILE A 131 -4.05 -10.04 -10.53
C ILE A 131 -3.98 -9.40 -9.14
N VAL A 132 -3.82 -8.09 -9.08
CA VAL A 132 -3.71 -7.31 -7.85
C VAL A 132 -4.85 -6.31 -7.82
N PHE A 133 -5.70 -6.38 -6.79
CA PHE A 133 -6.59 -5.29 -6.44
C PHE A 133 -5.75 -4.16 -5.82
N GLN A 134 -6.00 -2.91 -6.17
CA GLN A 134 -5.41 -1.77 -5.48
C GLN A 134 -6.48 -0.72 -5.16
N GLY A 135 -6.56 -0.26 -3.92
CA GLY A 135 -7.53 0.78 -3.52
C GLY A 135 -7.26 1.34 -2.12
N THR A 136 -7.98 2.39 -1.74
CA THR A 136 -7.90 2.97 -0.39
C THR A 136 -9.16 3.77 -0.06
N ASN A 137 -9.74 3.55 1.14
CA ASN A 137 -10.76 4.41 1.73
C ASN A 137 -10.16 5.43 2.71
N PHE A 138 -8.82 5.52 2.81
CA PHE A 138 -8.20 6.44 3.75
C PHE A 138 -8.47 7.90 3.32
N PRO A 139 -8.92 8.78 4.24
CA PRO A 139 -9.31 10.14 3.89
C PRO A 139 -8.10 11.00 3.51
N GLU A 140 -8.31 11.93 2.57
CA GLU A 140 -7.27 12.87 2.12
C GLU A 140 -6.81 13.84 3.21
N LYS A 141 -7.65 14.06 4.22
CA LYS A 141 -7.36 14.91 5.38
C LYS A 141 -7.38 14.06 6.63
N ASN A 142 -6.55 14.42 7.60
CA ASN A 142 -6.58 13.78 8.90
C ASN A 142 -8.01 13.91 9.50
N PRO A 143 -8.70 12.79 9.77
CA PRO A 143 -10.07 12.79 10.25
C PRO A 143 -10.20 13.18 11.73
N ALA A 144 -9.09 13.15 12.50
CA ALA A 144 -9.10 13.45 13.92
C ALA A 144 -8.80 14.94 14.21
N ALA A 145 -9.61 15.53 15.09
CA ALA A 145 -9.35 16.83 15.69
C ALA A 145 -8.14 16.76 16.65
N PRO A 146 -7.43 17.88 16.91
CA PRO A 146 -6.34 17.90 17.89
C PRO A 146 -6.73 17.28 19.24
N GLY A 147 -5.90 16.37 19.76
CA GLY A 147 -6.14 15.70 21.04
C GLY A 147 -7.26 14.66 21.04
N SER A 148 -7.73 14.23 19.87
CA SER A 148 -8.85 13.28 19.74
C SER A 148 -8.47 12.08 18.86
N ARG A 149 -9.43 11.15 18.73
CA ARG A 149 -9.35 10.01 17.83
C ARG A 149 -10.49 9.99 16.83
N ALA A 150 -10.25 9.41 15.68
CA ALA A 150 -11.26 9.07 14.69
C ALA A 150 -11.13 7.60 14.29
N ILE A 151 -12.26 6.95 14.07
CA ILE A 151 -12.33 5.60 13.50
C ILE A 151 -12.79 5.73 12.05
N VAL A 152 -12.00 5.21 11.12
CA VAL A 152 -12.36 5.17 9.69
C VAL A 152 -12.37 3.73 9.21
N PRO A 153 -13.50 3.20 8.72
CA PRO A 153 -13.56 1.85 8.17
C PRO A 153 -12.55 1.65 7.03
N ARG A 154 -11.87 0.50 7.02
CA ARG A 154 -11.02 0.04 5.91
C ARG A 154 -11.91 -0.57 4.83
N ASN A 155 -12.80 0.24 4.25
CA ASN A 155 -13.82 -0.26 3.34
C ASN A 155 -13.23 -0.89 2.07
N GLU A 156 -12.04 -0.45 1.62
CA GLU A 156 -11.27 -1.11 0.56
C GLU A 156 -10.95 -2.57 0.91
N TRP A 157 -10.50 -2.80 2.15
CA TRP A 157 -10.14 -4.12 2.67
C TRP A 157 -11.39 -4.98 2.88
N ILE A 158 -12.44 -4.41 3.48
CA ILE A 158 -13.72 -5.10 3.69
C ILE A 158 -14.35 -5.50 2.35
N ALA A 159 -14.35 -4.60 1.36
CA ALA A 159 -14.90 -4.87 0.03
C ALA A 159 -14.11 -5.98 -0.68
N TRP A 160 -12.77 -5.93 -0.66
CA TRP A 160 -11.93 -6.97 -1.23
C TRP A 160 -12.17 -8.33 -0.56
N LYS A 161 -12.18 -8.40 0.79
CA LYS A 161 -12.46 -9.64 1.53
C LYS A 161 -13.81 -10.27 1.13
N ARG A 162 -14.84 -9.45 0.94
CA ARG A 162 -16.16 -9.89 0.47
C ARG A 162 -16.11 -10.39 -0.97
N ALA A 163 -15.40 -9.68 -1.85
CA ALA A 163 -15.27 -10.04 -3.26
C ALA A 163 -14.58 -11.40 -3.45
N ILE A 164 -13.48 -11.65 -2.73
CA ILE A 164 -12.78 -12.94 -2.78
C ILE A 164 -13.44 -14.03 -1.91
N ARG A 165 -14.56 -13.70 -1.24
CA ARG A 165 -15.37 -14.60 -0.40
C ARG A 165 -14.59 -15.40 0.66
N PHE A 166 -13.41 -14.94 1.05
CA PHE A 166 -12.45 -15.71 1.86
C PHE A 166 -12.13 -17.11 1.31
N ASP A 167 -12.34 -17.32 0.01
CA ASP A 167 -12.00 -18.57 -0.66
C ASP A 167 -10.49 -18.56 -0.99
N PRO A 168 -9.68 -19.49 -0.44
CA PRO A 168 -8.25 -19.51 -0.69
C PRO A 168 -7.89 -19.61 -2.17
N GLN A 169 -8.71 -20.30 -2.98
CA GLN A 169 -8.46 -20.40 -4.42
C GLN A 169 -8.60 -19.03 -5.09
N THR A 170 -9.70 -18.32 -4.85
CA THR A 170 -9.92 -16.97 -5.39
C THR A 170 -8.90 -15.96 -4.86
N ALA A 171 -8.50 -16.07 -3.58
CA ALA A 171 -7.47 -15.23 -2.97
C ALA A 171 -6.06 -15.46 -3.53
N ASP A 172 -5.80 -16.63 -4.12
CA ASP A 172 -4.58 -16.89 -4.88
C ASP A 172 -4.59 -16.21 -6.25
N TYR A 173 -5.77 -16.01 -6.84
CA TYR A 173 -5.93 -15.32 -8.12
C TYR A 173 -5.99 -13.79 -8.00
N MET A 174 -6.52 -13.23 -6.91
CA MET A 174 -6.57 -11.78 -6.67
C MET A 174 -5.88 -11.37 -5.37
N ILE A 175 -4.70 -10.79 -5.48
CA ILE A 175 -3.89 -10.32 -4.35
C ILE A 175 -4.40 -8.94 -3.90
N PHE A 176 -4.44 -8.71 -2.59
CA PHE A 176 -4.73 -7.39 -2.04
C PHE A 176 -3.51 -6.47 -2.11
N GLY A 177 -3.71 -5.29 -2.68
CA GLY A 177 -2.81 -4.15 -2.64
C GLY A 177 -3.57 -2.89 -2.20
N ASP A 178 -2.84 -1.93 -1.63
CA ASP A 178 -3.37 -0.65 -1.21
C ASP A 178 -2.28 0.43 -1.20
N TYR A 179 -2.65 1.62 -0.74
CA TYR A 179 -1.76 2.78 -0.61
C TYR A 179 -1.09 2.84 0.78
N ALA A 180 -0.86 1.67 1.38
CA ALA A 180 -0.40 1.52 2.75
C ALA A 180 -1.28 2.29 3.77
N ALA A 181 -0.67 3.02 4.69
CA ALA A 181 -1.38 3.85 5.67
C ALA A 181 -1.69 5.26 5.15
N ASP A 182 -2.10 5.40 3.88
CA ASP A 182 -2.39 6.68 3.23
C ASP A 182 -3.48 6.60 2.16
N CYS A 183 -3.89 7.78 1.67
CA CYS A 183 -4.78 7.90 0.51
C CYS A 183 -3.98 7.80 -0.81
N ALA A 184 -4.69 7.66 -1.93
CA ALA A 184 -4.07 7.51 -3.25
C ALA A 184 -3.47 8.80 -3.82
N LYS A 185 -3.80 9.96 -3.21
CA LYS A 185 -3.33 11.26 -3.70
C LYS A 185 -2.02 11.64 -3.03
N MET A 186 -0.96 11.75 -3.83
CA MET A 186 0.29 12.38 -3.41
C MET A 186 0.30 13.86 -3.78
N VAL A 187 0.37 14.73 -2.78
CA VAL A 187 0.56 16.17 -2.98
C VAL A 187 1.97 16.54 -2.55
N PHE A 188 2.84 16.79 -3.53
CA PHE A 188 4.15 17.37 -3.29
C PHE A 188 4.00 18.90 -3.21
N THR A 189 4.01 19.46 -1.99
CA THR A 189 4.01 20.92 -1.83
C THR A 189 5.41 21.46 -2.09
N THR A 190 5.58 22.31 -3.09
CA THR A 190 6.80 23.09 -3.32
C THR A 190 6.83 24.27 -2.34
N GLY A 191 7.53 24.11 -1.21
CA GLY A 191 7.65 25.13 -0.16
C GLY A 191 7.61 24.51 1.23
N GLY A 192 8.33 25.08 2.20
CA GLY A 192 8.48 24.56 3.57
C GLY A 192 7.15 24.10 4.15
N GLY A 193 6.98 22.78 4.28
CA GLY A 193 5.70 22.16 4.64
C GLY A 193 5.24 22.55 6.04
N ALA A 194 3.93 22.56 6.24
CA ALA A 194 3.35 22.63 7.58
C ALA A 194 3.96 21.54 8.47
N PRO A 195 4.17 21.79 9.78
CA PRO A 195 4.70 20.78 10.68
C PRO A 195 3.90 19.49 10.57
N ALA A 196 4.60 18.37 10.44
CA ALA A 196 3.95 17.07 10.35
C ALA A 196 3.03 16.85 11.55
N ILE A 197 1.82 16.37 11.29
CA ILE A 197 0.84 16.14 12.35
C ILE A 197 1.34 14.99 13.24
N ARG A 198 1.45 15.25 14.54
CA ARG A 198 1.77 14.28 15.60
C ARG A 198 0.61 13.28 15.75
N HIS A 199 0.60 12.24 14.94
CA HIS A 199 -0.45 11.23 14.93
C HIS A 199 0.06 9.84 14.59
N TYR A 200 -0.77 8.82 14.87
CA TYR A 200 -0.64 7.50 14.24
C TYR A 200 -1.95 7.13 13.54
N ARG A 201 -1.79 6.39 12.45
CA ARG A 201 -2.85 5.81 11.62
C ARG A 201 -2.77 4.30 11.85
N TYR A 202 -3.41 3.84 12.90
CA TYR A 202 -3.22 2.50 13.44
C TYR A 202 -4.25 1.54 12.83
N ALA A 203 -3.80 0.49 12.14
CA ALA A 203 -4.64 -0.43 11.39
C ALA A 203 -5.21 -1.54 12.31
N THR A 204 -6.50 -1.47 12.59
CA THR A 204 -7.26 -2.55 13.20
C THR A 204 -7.67 -3.57 12.13
N PRO A 205 -8.27 -4.72 12.50
CA PRO A 205 -8.73 -5.71 11.52
C PRO A 205 -9.64 -5.16 10.41
N ASP A 206 -10.47 -4.15 10.74
CA ASP A 206 -11.50 -3.62 9.84
C ASP A 206 -11.53 -2.09 9.77
N ALA A 207 -10.69 -1.37 10.52
CA ALA A 207 -10.69 0.08 10.56
C ALA A 207 -9.29 0.69 10.78
N TRP A 208 -9.21 1.99 10.60
CA TRP A 208 -8.12 2.84 11.02
C TRP A 208 -8.51 3.53 12.33
N LEU A 209 -7.74 3.30 13.39
CA LEU A 209 -7.71 4.16 14.57
C LEU A 209 -6.71 5.29 14.31
N VAL A 210 -7.22 6.47 13.96
CA VAL A 210 -6.39 7.66 13.79
C VAL A 210 -6.35 8.42 15.11
N GLN A 211 -5.23 8.32 15.83
CA GLN A 211 -5.01 9.04 17.09
C GLN A 211 -4.14 10.27 16.85
N ARG A 212 -4.68 11.47 17.11
CA ARG A 212 -3.97 12.74 16.93
C ARG A 212 -3.63 13.38 18.28
N GLY A 213 -2.40 13.87 18.39
CA GLY A 213 -1.93 14.64 19.55
C GLY A 213 -2.59 16.01 19.67
N THR A 214 -2.53 16.60 20.85
CA THR A 214 -2.97 17.99 21.11
C THR A 214 -2.07 19.00 20.39
N ASP A 215 -2.55 20.23 20.25
CA ASP A 215 -1.74 21.33 19.72
C ASP A 215 -0.83 21.94 20.80
N HIS A 216 -1.18 21.75 22.08
CA HIS A 216 -0.45 22.27 23.24
C HIS A 216 0.39 21.20 23.94
N GLY A 217 1.57 21.58 24.42
CA GLY A 217 2.48 20.73 25.18
C GLY A 217 3.82 20.48 24.46
N THR A 218 4.72 19.78 25.15
CA THR A 218 6.00 19.39 24.56
C THR A 218 5.81 18.24 23.59
N HIS A 219 6.64 18.19 22.55
CA HIS A 219 6.63 17.11 21.55
C HIS A 219 6.63 15.71 22.18
N THR A 220 7.49 15.51 23.19
CA THR A 220 7.59 14.26 23.94
C THR A 220 6.31 13.91 24.70
N ALA A 221 5.72 14.88 25.40
CA ALA A 221 4.49 14.64 26.15
C ALA A 221 3.33 14.29 25.21
N ILE A 222 3.23 14.98 24.07
CA ILE A 222 2.17 14.78 23.09
C ILE A 222 2.26 13.39 22.45
N MET A 223 3.44 12.99 21.96
CA MET A 223 3.58 11.67 21.34
C MET A 223 3.44 10.54 22.37
N ARG A 224 3.88 10.74 23.62
CA ARG A 224 3.62 9.79 24.69
C ARG A 224 2.11 9.62 24.94
N ALA A 225 1.37 10.71 25.00
CA ALA A 225 -0.09 10.67 25.17
C ALA A 225 -0.76 9.93 24.01
N VAL A 226 -0.38 10.23 22.77
CA VAL A 226 -0.86 9.51 21.57
C VAL A 226 -0.63 8.00 21.70
N CYS A 227 0.58 7.56 22.09
CA CYS A 227 0.84 6.13 22.27
C CYS A 227 0.02 5.52 23.42
N LYS A 228 -0.14 6.24 24.54
CA LYS A 228 -0.96 5.78 25.67
C LYS A 228 -2.42 5.57 25.27
N GLU A 229 -2.99 6.48 24.49
CA GLU A 229 -4.36 6.35 23.97
C GLU A 229 -4.52 5.13 23.05
N ILE A 230 -3.52 4.82 22.22
CA ILE A 230 -3.53 3.60 21.40
C ILE A 230 -3.50 2.36 22.29
N LEU A 231 -2.63 2.30 23.30
CA LEU A 231 -2.56 1.18 24.25
C LEU A 231 -3.89 0.99 25.00
N ALA A 232 -4.53 2.08 25.41
CA ALA A 232 -5.80 2.07 26.14
C ALA A 232 -7.03 1.88 25.24
N SER A 233 -6.87 1.89 23.92
CA SER A 233 -8.00 1.88 22.97
C SER A 233 -8.78 0.56 22.92
N GLY A 234 -8.18 -0.54 23.39
CA GLY A 234 -8.68 -1.90 23.16
C GLY A 234 -8.26 -2.50 21.81
N GLU A 235 -7.69 -1.70 20.91
CA GLU A 235 -7.29 -2.11 19.56
C GLU A 235 -5.79 -2.42 19.42
N PHE A 236 -5.00 -2.14 20.46
CA PHE A 236 -3.56 -2.39 20.43
C PHE A 236 -3.27 -3.89 20.25
N ALA A 237 -2.50 -4.23 19.22
CA ALA A 237 -2.30 -5.61 18.74
C ALA A 237 -1.28 -6.38 19.58
N GLY A 238 -0.71 -5.69 20.58
CA GLY A 238 0.30 -6.19 21.47
C GLY A 238 1.71 -5.87 20.99
N ARG A 239 2.57 -5.68 21.98
CA ARG A 239 3.99 -5.33 21.84
C ARG A 239 4.76 -6.25 20.86
N THR A 240 4.39 -7.52 20.78
CA THR A 240 5.04 -8.54 19.94
C THR A 240 4.50 -8.63 18.52
N PHE A 241 3.51 -7.80 18.15
CA PHE A 241 2.90 -7.84 16.83
C PHE A 241 3.86 -7.37 15.73
N SER A 242 4.48 -6.22 15.93
CA SER A 242 5.48 -5.67 15.00
C SER A 242 6.50 -4.79 15.74
N SER A 243 7.58 -4.41 15.06
CA SER A 243 8.53 -3.42 15.60
C SER A 243 7.90 -2.03 15.79
N ALA A 244 6.83 -1.71 15.05
CA ALA A 244 6.06 -0.49 15.24
C ALA A 244 5.23 -0.54 16.54
N ASP A 245 4.61 -1.69 16.85
CA ASP A 245 3.86 -1.89 18.09
C ASP A 245 4.77 -1.86 19.33
N GLU A 246 5.96 -2.46 19.20
CA GLU A 246 7.03 -2.34 20.19
C GLU A 246 7.41 -0.87 20.46
N TYR A 247 7.62 -0.10 19.39
CA TYR A 247 7.95 1.31 19.50
C TYR A 247 6.85 2.10 20.21
N ILE A 248 5.58 1.92 19.80
CA ILE A 248 4.42 2.58 20.40
C ILE A 248 4.36 2.25 21.90
N PHE A 249 4.53 0.98 22.26
CA PHE A 249 4.56 0.53 23.65
C PHE A 249 5.67 1.19 24.46
N ARG A 250 6.91 1.21 23.95
CA ARG A 250 8.05 1.85 24.64
C ARG A 250 7.83 3.34 24.82
N THR A 251 7.35 4.03 23.80
CA THR A 251 7.08 5.47 23.87
C THR A 251 5.97 5.79 24.87
N ALA A 252 4.91 4.99 24.94
CA ALA A 252 3.86 5.13 25.96
C ALA A 252 4.40 4.99 27.40
N ASN A 253 5.37 4.09 27.59
CA ASN A 253 5.99 3.77 28.88
C ASN A 253 7.30 4.53 29.16
N ASN A 254 7.54 5.63 28.43
CA ASN A 254 8.73 6.46 28.60
C ASN A 254 10.07 5.74 28.35
N ALA A 255 10.04 4.59 27.68
CA ALA A 255 11.19 3.76 27.32
C ALA A 255 11.65 3.95 25.87
N GLY A 256 11.01 4.86 25.14
CA GLY A 256 11.30 5.23 23.76
C GLY A 256 11.19 6.74 23.56
N GLY A 257 11.77 7.23 22.47
CA GLY A 257 11.67 8.63 22.08
C GLY A 257 10.36 8.95 21.36
N PRO A 258 10.00 10.24 21.19
CA PRO A 258 8.79 10.64 20.48
C PRO A 258 8.89 10.48 18.96
N GLY A 259 10.10 10.29 18.42
CA GLY A 259 10.36 10.21 16.98
C GLY A 259 10.10 11.53 16.25
N GLY A 260 10.28 11.51 14.94
CA GLY A 260 9.91 12.60 14.04
C GLY A 260 9.02 12.10 12.90
N ALA A 261 8.74 12.98 11.94
CA ALA A 261 7.82 12.71 10.84
C ALA A 261 8.18 11.46 10.02
N LYS A 262 9.49 11.24 9.81
CA LYS A 262 10.00 10.06 9.09
C LYS A 262 9.72 8.78 9.88
N GLU A 263 10.01 8.78 11.18
CA GLU A 263 9.74 7.64 12.05
C GLU A 263 8.24 7.33 12.14
N TRP A 264 7.37 8.33 12.24
CA TRP A 264 5.93 8.09 12.31
C TRP A 264 5.37 7.49 11.04
N ARG A 265 5.85 7.95 9.87
CA ARG A 265 5.50 7.32 8.58
C ARG A 265 5.96 5.87 8.55
N ALA A 266 7.19 5.59 8.96
CA ALA A 266 7.71 4.23 9.04
C ALA A 266 6.90 3.35 10.00
N ILE A 267 6.50 3.86 11.16
CA ILE A 267 5.69 3.15 12.16
C ILE A 267 4.30 2.83 11.60
N ASN A 268 3.61 3.82 11.03
CA ASN A 268 2.28 3.62 10.42
C ASN A 268 2.34 2.56 9.30
N THR A 269 3.30 2.68 8.38
CA THR A 269 3.47 1.73 7.27
C THR A 269 3.85 0.33 7.78
N THR A 270 4.75 0.22 8.75
CA THR A 270 5.20 -1.08 9.28
C THR A 270 4.07 -1.82 9.99
N HIS A 271 3.33 -1.13 10.86
CA HIS A 271 2.18 -1.72 11.55
C HIS A 271 1.10 -2.15 10.54
N HIS A 272 0.77 -1.29 9.58
CA HIS A 272 -0.23 -1.59 8.54
C HIS A 272 0.16 -2.80 7.68
N ILE A 273 1.40 -2.86 7.16
CA ILE A 273 1.87 -4.01 6.39
C ILE A 273 1.79 -5.28 7.25
N THR A 274 2.18 -5.19 8.53
CA THR A 274 2.08 -6.34 9.45
C THR A 274 0.63 -6.78 9.64
N ARG A 275 -0.31 -5.84 9.77
CA ARG A 275 -1.75 -6.09 9.84
C ARG A 275 -2.26 -6.81 8.59
N VAL A 276 -2.02 -6.23 7.41
CA VAL A 276 -2.45 -6.82 6.13
C VAL A 276 -1.87 -8.21 5.94
N VAL A 277 -0.56 -8.39 6.16
CA VAL A 277 0.10 -9.70 6.00
C VAL A 277 -0.47 -10.73 6.98
N ALA A 278 -0.67 -10.36 8.25
CA ALA A 278 -1.23 -11.27 9.24
C ALA A 278 -2.67 -11.69 8.90
N ASP A 279 -3.49 -10.73 8.45
CA ASP A 279 -4.88 -11.00 8.10
C ASP A 279 -4.94 -11.87 6.81
N ILE A 280 -4.17 -11.56 5.76
CA ILE A 280 -4.08 -12.40 4.54
C ILE A 280 -3.54 -13.79 4.86
N GLY A 281 -2.52 -13.89 5.72
CA GLY A 281 -1.99 -15.18 6.15
C GLY A 281 -3.07 -16.03 6.81
N THR A 282 -3.90 -15.43 7.66
CA THR A 282 -5.04 -16.12 8.27
C THR A 282 -6.01 -16.66 7.23
N ILE A 283 -6.34 -15.86 6.19
CA ILE A 283 -7.19 -16.29 5.06
C ILE A 283 -6.56 -17.49 4.33
N ARG A 284 -5.24 -17.48 4.16
CA ARG A 284 -4.47 -18.54 3.47
C ARG A 284 -4.04 -19.70 4.38
N GLY A 285 -4.48 -19.74 5.64
CA GLY A 285 -4.09 -20.78 6.61
C GLY A 285 -2.62 -20.72 7.07
N VAL A 286 -1.94 -19.59 6.88
CA VAL A 286 -0.57 -19.32 7.34
C VAL A 286 -0.59 -18.64 8.71
N GLN A 287 0.21 -19.16 9.64
CA GLN A 287 0.41 -18.57 10.97
C GLN A 287 1.81 -17.95 11.05
N PHE A 288 1.88 -16.69 11.48
CA PHE A 288 3.15 -15.99 11.68
C PHE A 288 3.60 -16.03 13.13
N LYS A 289 4.90 -16.28 13.33
CA LYS A 289 5.52 -16.22 14.65
C LYS A 289 5.57 -14.77 15.14
N ARG A 290 5.15 -14.52 16.39
CA ARG A 290 5.28 -13.23 17.06
C ARG A 290 6.74 -12.92 17.39
N SER A 291 7.08 -11.63 17.41
CA SER A 291 8.43 -11.18 17.74
C SER A 291 8.76 -11.42 19.21
N VAL A 292 10.05 -11.68 19.50
CA VAL A 292 10.58 -11.65 20.86
C VAL A 292 10.97 -10.22 21.19
N VAL A 293 10.53 -9.71 22.34
CA VAL A 293 10.76 -8.33 22.79
C VAL A 293 11.46 -8.34 24.13
N GLU A 294 12.45 -7.47 24.32
CA GLU A 294 13.22 -7.39 25.57
C GLU A 294 12.38 -6.83 26.71
N PRO A 295 12.53 -7.24 27.98
CA PRO A 295 11.82 -6.60 29.09
C PRO A 295 12.10 -5.09 29.18
N LEU A 296 11.15 -4.31 29.69
CA LEU A 296 11.50 -2.97 30.18
C LEU A 296 12.39 -3.15 31.41
N GLY A 297 13.55 -2.48 31.47
CA GLY A 297 14.45 -2.60 32.62
C GLY A 297 13.77 -2.14 33.92
N ASP A 298 14.09 -2.80 35.04
CA ASP A 298 13.43 -2.65 36.35
C ASP A 298 13.38 -1.20 36.88
N GLN A 299 14.26 -0.32 36.43
CA GLN A 299 14.28 1.10 36.80
C GLN A 299 13.13 1.93 36.18
N MET A 300 12.36 1.38 35.25
CA MET A 300 11.34 2.13 34.50
C MET A 300 9.90 1.95 35.01
N LEU A 301 9.66 0.98 35.90
CA LEU A 301 8.34 0.70 36.48
C LEU A 301 7.98 1.60 37.68
N LEU A 302 8.89 2.48 38.12
CA LEU A 302 8.75 3.29 39.33
C LEU A 302 8.10 4.67 39.14
N PHE A 303 7.60 4.99 37.94
CA PHE A 303 6.95 6.28 37.65
C PHE A 303 5.59 6.12 36.94
N VAL A 304 4.75 5.22 37.48
CA VAL A 304 3.31 5.16 37.16
C VAL A 304 2.56 6.14 38.05
#